data_AF-A0A9E6C4C7-F1
#
_entry.id   AF-A0A9E6C4C7-F1
#
_cell.length_a   1.000
_cell.length_b   1.000
_cell.length_c   1.000
_cell.angle_alpha   90.00
_cell.angle_beta   90.00
_cell.angle_gamma   90.00
#
_symmetry.space_group_name_H-M   'P 1'
#
loop_
_entity.id
_entity.type
_entity.pdbx_description
1 polymer ?
#
loop_
_entity_poly.entity_id
_entity_poly.type
_entity_poly.pdbx_seq_one_letter_code
_entity_poly.pdbx_strand_id
1 'polypeptide(L)'
;MAGRLTNPRFWARVRLALVVISVVLLVYGVLAGLQRLGWAIGGTAGRLAVHHGSVMVVMFFGALIALERAAALQKPWTYIPPILLALAGLLALVDAPMPLIKG
;
A
#
# COMPACT_ATOMS: atom_id res chain seq x y z
N MET A 1 -15.88 -10.73 21.30
CA MET A 1 -15.43 -10.18 19.99
C MET A 1 -16.56 -9.74 19.05
N ALA A 2 -17.76 -10.35 19.08
CA ALA A 2 -18.84 -10.11 18.12
C ALA A 2 -19.21 -8.63 17.83
N GLY A 3 -19.28 -7.77 18.87
CA GLY A 3 -19.73 -6.37 18.73
C GLY A 3 -18.85 -5.43 17.88
N ARG A 4 -17.66 -5.85 17.42
CA ARG A 4 -16.88 -5.05 16.45
C ARG A 4 -17.36 -5.22 15.01
N LEU A 5 -17.89 -6.40 14.65
CA LEU A 5 -18.28 -6.70 13.27
C LEU A 5 -19.56 -5.96 12.85
N THR A 6 -20.44 -5.66 13.80
CA THR A 6 -21.71 -4.93 13.59
C THR A 6 -21.58 -3.41 13.72
N ASN A 7 -20.42 -2.88 14.12
CA ASN A 7 -20.26 -1.44 14.35
C ASN A 7 -19.85 -0.70 13.06
N PRO A 8 -20.68 0.19 12.49
CA PRO A 8 -20.36 0.89 11.24
C PRO A 8 -19.15 1.83 11.38
N ARG A 9 -18.90 2.36 12.59
CA ARG A 9 -17.74 3.24 12.88
C ARG A 9 -16.42 2.46 12.86
N PHE A 10 -16.44 1.15 13.14
CA PHE A 10 -15.25 0.29 13.02
C PHE A 10 -14.84 0.15 11.55
N TRP A 11 -15.76 -0.23 10.67
CA TRP A 11 -15.48 -0.36 9.23
C TRP A 11 -15.10 0.97 8.56
N ALA A 12 -15.68 2.09 9.00
CA ALA A 12 -15.25 3.42 8.57
C ALA A 12 -13.78 3.71 8.93
N ARG A 13 -13.33 3.36 10.15
CA ARG A 13 -11.92 3.51 10.57
C ARG A 13 -10.98 2.58 9.79
N VAL A 14 -11.39 1.33 9.54
CA VAL A 14 -10.60 0.38 8.72
C VAL A 14 -10.43 0.91 7.30
N ARG A 15 -11.50 1.41 6.66
CA ARG A 15 -11.42 2.06 5.34
C ARG A 15 -10.49 3.26 5.35
N LEU A 16 -10.64 4.16 6.33
CA LEU A 16 -9.80 5.35 6.45
C LEU A 16 -8.31 4.98 6.60
N ALA A 17 -7.98 3.99 7.44
CA ALA A 17 -6.61 3.52 7.62
C ALA A 17 -6.02 2.95 6.32
N LEU A 18 -6.79 2.16 5.58
CA LEU A 18 -6.35 1.61 4.29
C LEU A 18 -6.17 2.69 3.22
N VAL A 19 -7.08 3.69 3.14
CA VAL A 19 -6.90 4.87 2.27
C VAL A 19 -5.63 5.63 2.63
N VAL A 20 -5.38 5.89 3.92
CA VAL A 20 -4.16 6.59 4.37
C VAL A 20 -2.90 5.83 3.98
N ILE A 21 -2.87 4.50 4.13
CA ILE A 21 -1.74 3.67 3.68
C ILE A 21 -1.59 3.76 2.15
N SER A 22 -2.68 3.63 1.38
CA SER A 22 -2.65 3.80 -0.08
C SER A 22 -2.12 5.18 -0.50
N VAL A 23 -2.47 6.27 0.20
CA VAL A 23 -1.93 7.62 -0.06
C VAL A 23 -0.43 7.68 0.23
N VAL A 24 0.06 7.07 1.32
CA VAL A 24 1.51 6.98 1.58
C VAL A 24 2.21 6.22 0.44
N LEU A 25 1.67 5.09 0.00
CA LEU A 25 2.22 4.31 -1.12
C LEU A 25 2.21 5.09 -2.44
N LEU A 26 1.18 5.90 -2.71
CA LEU A 26 1.14 6.83 -3.83
C LEU A 26 2.27 7.86 -3.74
N VAL A 27 2.51 8.48 -2.58
CA VAL A 27 3.61 9.46 -2.41
C VAL A 27 4.96 8.80 -2.71
N TYR A 28 5.24 7.62 -2.15
CA TYR A 28 6.47 6.87 -2.46
C TYR A 28 6.55 6.47 -3.94
N GLY A 29 5.44 6.09 -4.57
CA GLY A 29 5.36 5.81 -6.01
C GLY A 29 5.67 7.04 -6.87
N VAL A 30 5.17 8.23 -6.51
CA VAL A 30 5.45 9.50 -7.21
C VAL A 30 6.92 9.87 -7.06
N LEU A 31 7.48 9.79 -5.86
CA LEU A 31 8.90 10.06 -5.61
C LEU A 31 9.81 9.07 -6.37
N ALA A 32 9.46 7.78 -6.37
CA ALA A 32 10.11 6.76 -7.21
C ALA A 32 9.97 7.05 -8.72
N GLY A 33 8.86 7.67 -9.14
CA GLY A 33 8.65 8.14 -10.51
C GLY A 33 9.54 9.33 -10.88
N LEU A 34 9.69 10.31 -9.98
CA LEU A 34 10.60 11.45 -10.16
C LEU A 34 12.07 10.99 -10.25
N GLN A 35 12.48 9.99 -9.47
CA GLN A 35 13.79 9.34 -9.61
C GLN A 35 13.98 8.74 -11.01
N ARG A 36 12.95 8.08 -11.58
CA ARG A 36 13.00 7.56 -12.96
C ARG A 36 13.04 8.64 -14.03
N LEU A 37 12.57 9.86 -13.72
CA LEU A 37 12.67 11.04 -14.59
C LEU A 37 14.01 11.79 -14.43
N GLY A 38 14.94 11.28 -13.62
CA GLY A 38 16.28 11.83 -13.44
C GLY A 38 16.44 12.86 -12.32
N TRP A 39 15.42 13.08 -11.48
CA TRP A 39 15.60 13.84 -10.23
C TRP A 39 16.37 13.01 -9.20
N ALA A 40 17.14 13.67 -8.33
CA ALA A 40 17.94 13.02 -7.29
C ALA A 40 17.14 12.81 -5.99
N ILE A 41 16.32 11.76 -5.96
CA ILE A 41 15.55 11.30 -4.80
C ILE A 41 16.35 10.23 -4.03
N GLY A 42 16.72 10.54 -2.79
CA GLY A 42 17.45 9.61 -1.92
C GLY A 42 16.57 8.61 -1.15
N GLY A 43 17.24 7.79 -0.33
CA GLY A 43 16.60 6.91 0.66
C GLY A 43 15.67 5.84 0.07
N THR A 44 14.65 5.48 0.85
CA THR A 44 13.67 4.44 0.51
C THR A 44 12.98 4.71 -0.84
N ALA A 45 12.57 5.96 -1.10
CA ALA A 45 11.92 6.34 -2.35
C ALA A 45 12.85 6.20 -3.57
N GLY A 46 14.13 6.55 -3.42
CA GLY A 46 15.16 6.35 -4.43
C GLY A 46 15.35 4.88 -4.80
N ARG A 47 15.44 3.97 -3.81
CA ARG A 47 15.50 2.51 -4.08
C ARG A 47 14.24 2.00 -4.80
N LEU A 48 13.07 2.48 -4.40
CA LEU A 48 11.80 2.05 -5.00
C LEU A 48 11.62 2.49 -6.46
N ALA A 49 12.52 3.30 -7.04
CA ALA A 49 12.47 3.71 -8.44
C ALA A 49 12.49 2.52 -9.43
N VAL A 50 13.32 1.50 -9.19
CA VAL A 50 13.32 0.27 -10.02
C VAL A 50 12.01 -0.53 -9.87
N HIS A 51 11.29 -0.32 -8.76
CA HIS A 51 10.01 -0.94 -8.44
C HIS A 51 8.81 0.01 -8.61
N HIS A 52 8.97 1.18 -9.24
CA HIS A 52 7.91 2.18 -9.37
C HIS A 52 6.60 1.59 -9.93
N GLY A 53 6.70 0.71 -10.93
CA GLY A 53 5.53 0.04 -11.51
C GLY A 53 4.79 -0.88 -10.53
N SER A 54 5.49 -1.65 -9.71
CA SER A 54 4.85 -2.52 -8.71
C SER A 54 4.33 -1.71 -7.50
N VAL A 55 5.02 -0.65 -7.08
CA VAL A 55 4.54 0.29 -6.07
C VAL A 55 3.23 0.95 -6.52
N MET A 56 3.16 1.45 -7.76
CA MET A 56 1.94 2.08 -8.28
C MET A 56 0.81 1.08 -8.53
N VAL A 57 1.07 0.02 -9.30
CA VAL A 57 -0.01 -0.87 -9.78
C VAL A 57 -0.41 -1.90 -8.73
N VAL A 58 0.54 -2.60 -8.13
CA VAL A 58 0.25 -3.73 -7.23
C VAL A 58 -0.04 -3.23 -5.81
N MET A 59 0.78 -2.33 -5.28
CA MET A 59 0.68 -1.89 -3.89
C MET A 59 -0.36 -0.77 -3.71
N PHE A 60 -0.25 0.33 -4.46
CA PHE A 60 -1.20 1.46 -4.37
C PHE A 60 -2.56 1.15 -5.03
N PHE A 61 -2.61 1.05 -6.37
CA PHE A 61 -3.87 0.86 -7.09
C PHE A 61 -4.55 -0.46 -6.72
N GLY A 62 -3.78 -1.55 -6.58
CA GLY A 62 -4.30 -2.83 -6.11
C GLY A 62 -5.02 -2.72 -4.76
N ALA A 63 -4.40 -2.06 -3.76
CA ALA A 63 -5.04 -1.86 -2.47
C ALA A 63 -6.29 -0.96 -2.57
N LEU A 64 -6.24 0.13 -3.35
CA LEU A 64 -7.37 1.06 -3.49
C LEU A 64 -8.57 0.43 -4.21
N ILE A 65 -8.35 -0.21 -5.36
CA ILE A 65 -9.40 -0.90 -6.13
C ILE A 65 -10.01 -2.04 -5.31
N ALA A 66 -9.18 -2.81 -4.60
CA ALA A 66 -9.67 -3.86 -3.72
C ALA A 66 -10.47 -3.30 -2.53
N LEU A 67 -10.14 -2.11 -2.02
CA LEU A 67 -10.85 -1.44 -0.95
C LEU A 67 -12.20 -0.87 -1.41
N GLU A 68 -12.26 -0.25 -2.59
CA GLU A 68 -13.50 0.22 -3.21
C GLU A 68 -14.46 -0.96 -3.42
N ARG A 69 -13.97 -2.07 -3.98
CA ARG A 69 -14.74 -3.31 -4.13
C ARG A 69 -15.17 -3.90 -2.79
N ALA A 70 -14.33 -3.87 -1.75
CA ALA A 70 -14.69 -4.31 -0.41
C ALA A 70 -15.79 -3.44 0.23
N ALA A 71 -15.73 -2.13 0.00
CA ALA A 71 -16.74 -1.17 0.41
C ALA A 71 -18.06 -1.36 -0.36
N ALA A 72 -18.03 -1.69 -1.65
CA ALA A 72 -19.24 -2.00 -2.42
C ALA A 72 -19.91 -3.29 -1.94
N LEU A 73 -19.13 -4.33 -1.62
CA LEU A 73 -19.67 -5.65 -1.24
C LEU A 73 -20.17 -5.76 0.21
N GLN A 74 -19.75 -4.86 1.11
CA GLN A 74 -20.19 -4.81 2.52
C GLN A 74 -20.04 -6.14 3.30
N LYS A 75 -19.07 -6.99 2.92
CA LYS A 75 -18.74 -8.24 3.64
C LYS A 75 -17.39 -8.14 4.34
N PRO A 76 -17.21 -8.67 5.56
CA PRO A 76 -15.95 -8.52 6.31
C PRO A 76 -14.76 -9.19 5.62
N TRP A 77 -14.95 -10.34 4.98
CA TRP A 77 -13.89 -11.09 4.31
C TRP A 77 -13.35 -10.40 3.05
N THR A 78 -14.11 -9.48 2.44
CA THR A 78 -13.66 -8.74 1.25
C THR A 78 -12.57 -7.71 1.55
N TYR A 79 -12.30 -7.42 2.83
CA TYR A 79 -11.19 -6.59 3.26
C TYR A 79 -9.85 -7.34 3.32
N ILE A 80 -9.80 -8.67 3.15
CA ILE A 80 -8.54 -9.43 3.16
C ILE A 80 -7.61 -8.98 2.01
N PRO A 81 -8.04 -8.90 0.73
CA PRO A 81 -7.17 -8.42 -0.36
C PRO A 81 -6.59 -7.01 -0.16
N PRO A 82 -7.37 -5.94 0.16
CA PRO A 82 -6.78 -4.62 0.34
C PRO A 82 -5.85 -4.54 1.56
N ILE A 83 -6.10 -5.31 2.63
CA ILE A 83 -5.19 -5.41 3.77
C ILE A 83 -3.85 -6.05 3.35
N LEU A 84 -3.88 -7.16 2.61
CA LEU A 84 -2.64 -7.82 2.17
C LEU A 84 -1.80 -6.93 1.23
N LEU A 85 -2.45 -6.21 0.31
CA LEU A 85 -1.76 -5.31 -0.62
C LEU A 85 -1.20 -4.06 0.10
N ALA A 86 -1.95 -3.49 1.04
CA ALA A 86 -1.47 -2.39 1.90
C ALA A 86 -0.29 -2.83 2.78
N LEU A 87 -0.33 -4.03 3.37
CA LEU A 87 0.77 -4.59 4.17
C LEU A 87 2.00 -4.89 3.31
N ALA A 88 1.85 -5.46 2.11
CA ALA A 88 2.95 -5.67 1.18
C ALA A 88 3.63 -4.35 0.80
N GLY A 89 2.84 -3.30 0.57
CA GLY A 89 3.33 -1.94 0.36
C GLY A 89 4.11 -1.42 1.57
N LEU A 90 3.56 -1.48 2.78
CA LEU A 90 4.24 -1.03 4.01
C LEU A 90 5.56 -1.78 4.25
N LEU A 91 5.60 -3.09 4.00
CA LEU A 91 6.83 -3.88 4.11
C LEU A 91 7.89 -3.45 3.08
N ALA A 92 7.49 -3.01 1.89
CA ALA A 92 8.41 -2.46 0.89
C ALA A 92 8.94 -1.05 1.25
N LEU A 93 8.27 -0.32 2.17
CA LEU A 93 8.77 0.94 2.73
C LEU A 93 9.75 0.71 3.89
N VAL A 94 9.79 -0.47 4.50
CA VAL A 94 10.78 -0.79 5.52
C VAL A 94 12.13 -0.98 4.85
N ASP A 95 13.14 -0.27 5.32
CA ASP A 95 14.56 -0.44 4.99
C ASP A 95 15.09 -1.77 5.59
N ALA A 96 14.49 -2.89 5.19
CA ALA A 96 14.99 -4.21 5.51
C ALA A 96 16.32 -4.42 4.78
N PRO A 97 17.41 -4.83 5.47
CA PRO A 97 18.65 -5.18 4.79
C PRO A 97 18.38 -6.43 3.95
N MET A 98 18.26 -6.26 2.64
CA MET A 98 18.30 -7.40 1.72
C MET A 98 19.65 -8.08 1.92
N PRO A 99 19.70 -9.39 2.23
CA PRO A 99 20.97 -10.10 2.35
C PRO A 99 21.72 -9.94 1.04
N LEU A 100 23.01 -9.60 1.13
CA LEU A 100 23.89 -9.38 -0.01
C LEU A 100 24.02 -10.70 -0.81
N ILE A 101 23.13 -10.92 -1.77
CA ILE A 101 23.34 -11.88 -2.84
C ILE A 101 24.46 -11.28 -3.71
N LYS A 102 25.70 -11.64 -3.38
CA LYS A 102 26.85 -11.40 -4.24
C LYS A 102 26.65 -12.23 -5.50
N GLY A 103 26.40 -11.53 -6.62
CA GLY A 103 26.71 -12.06 -7.95
C GLY A 103 28.20 -12.01 -8.21
#